data_AF-A0A1U7WD96-F1
#
_entry.id   AF-A0A1U7WD96-F1
#
_cell.length_a   1.000
_cell.length_b   1.000
_cell.length_c   1.000
_cell.angle_alpha   90.00
_cell.angle_beta   90.00
_cell.angle_gamma   90.00
#
_symmetry.space_group_name_H-M   'P 1'
#
loop_
_entity.id
_entity.type
_entity.pdbx_description
1 polymer ?
#
loop_
_entity_poly.entity_id
_entity_poly.type
_entity_poly.pdbx_seq_one_letter_code
_entity_poly.pdbx_strand_id
1 'polypeptide(L)'
;MKFGKRLKQQIQETLPGWRDKFLSYKDLKKLVKLISSASPMISGSLEYGKAEAEFVYLLNNEIDKFNAFFMEQEEDFIIRHKELQQRIGKVIDTWGSNGSQPSETDYKEEMAMIRKDIVDFHGEMVLLMNYSNINYTGLAKILKKYDKRTGGLLRSPYIQKVLHQPFFTTDLISKLVKECESTIDSVFPPCEEKISNQLGEREAIRVAGEGIFRNTVAALLTMQEIRKGSSTYGRFSLPPLNLPESDVTLSLQLNSPIAIP
;
A
#
# COMPACT_ATOMS: atom_id res chain seq x y z
N MET A 1 -11.10 13.91 14.32
CA MET A 1 -11.87 12.68 14.62
C MET A 1 -12.01 11.70 13.44
N LYS A 2 -11.67 12.07 12.19
CA LYS A 2 -11.94 11.26 10.99
C LYS A 2 -11.01 10.06 10.74
N PHE A 3 -9.77 10.07 11.25
CA PHE A 3 -8.77 9.04 10.89
C PHE A 3 -9.13 7.61 11.33
N GLY A 4 -9.66 7.40 12.53
CA GLY A 4 -9.99 6.03 12.98
C GLY A 4 -11.08 5.35 12.15
N LYS A 5 -12.06 6.13 11.65
CA LYS A 5 -13.07 5.63 10.69
C LYS A 5 -12.42 5.29 9.35
N ARG A 6 -11.55 6.18 8.86
CA ARG A 6 -10.81 5.99 7.61
C ARG A 6 -9.89 4.76 7.65
N LEU A 7 -9.14 4.57 8.74
CA LEU A 7 -8.31 3.38 8.93
C LEU A 7 -9.15 2.10 8.88
N LYS A 8 -10.32 2.09 9.53
CA LYS A 8 -11.23 0.94 9.49
C LYS A 8 -11.72 0.63 8.07
N GLN A 9 -12.04 1.67 7.30
CA GLN A 9 -12.43 1.52 5.90
C GLN A 9 -11.28 0.93 5.06
N GLN A 10 -10.06 1.45 5.23
CA GLN A 10 -8.87 0.93 4.52
C GLN A 10 -8.56 -0.53 4.85
N ILE A 11 -8.75 -0.93 6.10
CA ILE A 11 -8.63 -2.34 6.51
C ILE A 11 -9.68 -3.21 5.82
N GLN A 12 -10.87 -2.68 5.50
CA GLN A 12 -11.88 -3.43 4.76
C GLN A 12 -11.56 -3.52 3.26
N GLU A 13 -10.93 -2.48 2.72
CA GLU A 13 -10.55 -2.33 1.30
C GLU A 13 -9.19 -2.98 0.97
N THR A 14 -8.49 -3.57 1.93
CA THR A 14 -7.24 -4.33 1.72
C THR A 14 -7.50 -5.84 1.63
N LEU A 15 -6.44 -6.62 1.40
CA LEU A 15 -6.52 -8.08 1.37
C LEU A 15 -6.94 -8.63 2.74
N PRO A 16 -7.83 -9.64 2.81
CA PRO A 16 -8.29 -10.20 4.08
C PRO A 16 -7.17 -10.65 5.03
N GLY A 17 -6.10 -11.24 4.49
CA GLY A 17 -4.94 -11.71 5.26
C GLY A 17 -4.05 -10.60 5.83
N TRP A 18 -4.25 -9.34 5.43
CA TRP A 18 -3.43 -8.21 5.88
C TRP A 18 -4.11 -7.42 7.02
N ARG A 19 -5.39 -7.70 7.31
CA ARG A 19 -6.24 -6.84 8.15
C ARG A 19 -5.75 -6.70 9.59
N ASP A 20 -5.24 -7.78 10.18
CA ASP A 20 -4.68 -7.83 11.54
C ASP A 20 -3.27 -7.21 11.64
N LYS A 21 -2.61 -6.99 10.50
CA LYS A 21 -1.27 -6.42 10.41
C LYS A 21 -1.27 -4.90 10.53
N PHE A 22 -2.41 -4.23 10.34
CA PHE A 22 -2.53 -2.78 10.49
C PHE A 22 -2.45 -2.32 11.96
N LEU A 23 -2.18 -1.03 12.13
CA LEU A 23 -2.09 -0.38 13.43
C LEU A 23 -3.32 -0.59 14.31
N SER A 24 -3.11 -1.09 15.53
CA SER A 24 -4.10 -1.21 16.61
C SER A 24 -4.45 0.16 17.22
N TYR A 25 -4.88 1.10 16.38
CA TYR A 25 -5.07 2.52 16.72
C TYR A 25 -6.12 2.73 17.82
N LYS A 26 -7.09 1.81 17.93
CA LYS A 26 -8.13 1.86 18.97
C LYS A 26 -7.54 1.62 20.35
N ASP A 27 -6.65 0.65 20.49
CA ASP A 27 -6.10 0.24 21.79
C ASP A 27 -5.05 1.22 22.28
N LEU A 28 -4.16 1.67 21.39
CA LEU A 28 -3.25 2.79 21.69
C LEU A 28 -4.00 4.05 22.11
N LYS A 29 -5.16 4.35 21.49
CA LYS A 29 -6.01 5.47 21.92
C LYS A 29 -6.56 5.31 23.33
N LYS A 30 -6.89 4.08 23.76
CA LYS A 30 -7.38 3.83 25.12
C LYS A 30 -6.26 4.10 26.12
N LEU A 31 -5.04 3.63 25.85
CA LEU A 31 -3.87 3.90 26.69
C LEU A 31 -3.59 5.39 26.82
N VAL A 32 -3.59 6.16 25.71
CA VAL A 32 -3.43 7.62 25.78
C VAL A 32 -4.53 8.29 26.63
N LYS A 33 -5.76 7.77 26.60
CA LYS A 33 -6.84 8.29 27.45
C LYS A 33 -6.59 7.99 28.93
N LEU A 34 -6.12 6.78 29.26
CA LEU A 34 -5.77 6.40 30.63
C LEU A 34 -4.65 7.28 31.18
N ILE A 35 -3.56 7.44 30.43
CA ILE A 35 -2.43 8.29 30.81
C ILE A 35 -2.87 9.75 31.01
N SER A 36 -3.69 10.28 30.11
CA SER A 36 -4.24 11.64 30.21
C SER A 36 -5.21 11.84 31.38
N SER A 37 -5.80 10.76 31.91
CA SER A 37 -6.76 10.82 33.02
C SER A 37 -6.08 10.61 34.37
N ALA A 38 -4.96 9.90 34.40
CA ALA A 38 -4.08 9.79 35.56
C ALA A 38 -3.36 11.13 35.76
N SER A 39 -3.92 11.99 36.62
CA SER A 39 -3.31 13.28 36.94
C SER A 39 -1.99 13.05 37.69
N PRO A 40 -0.87 13.68 37.29
CA PRO A 40 0.41 13.59 38.00
C PRO A 40 0.33 14.01 39.47
N MET A 41 -0.73 14.76 39.85
CA MET A 41 -0.88 15.41 41.15
C MET A 41 -1.83 14.70 42.13
N ILE A 42 -2.70 13.77 41.69
CA ILE A 42 -3.84 13.30 42.52
C ILE A 42 -3.92 11.77 42.63
N SER A 43 -3.43 11.01 41.64
CA SER A 43 -3.44 9.53 41.69
C SER A 43 -2.09 8.97 41.24
N GLY A 44 -1.19 8.74 42.20
CA GLY A 44 0.03 7.92 42.13
C GLY A 44 0.85 7.97 40.83
N SER A 45 2.05 8.56 40.88
CA SER A 45 3.05 8.53 39.78
C SER A 45 3.31 7.12 39.22
N LEU A 46 3.06 6.08 40.02
CA LEU A 46 3.16 4.67 39.66
C LEU A 46 2.13 4.21 38.61
N GLU A 47 0.87 4.63 38.69
CA GLU A 47 -0.16 4.25 37.70
C GLU A 47 0.05 4.95 36.37
N TYR A 48 0.43 6.23 36.41
CA TYR A 48 0.84 7.00 35.24
C TYR A 48 2.04 6.32 34.55
N GLY A 49 3.09 5.99 35.30
CA GLY A 49 4.28 5.33 34.78
C GLY A 49 3.99 3.95 34.17
N LYS A 50 3.08 3.18 34.79
CA LYS A 50 2.66 1.88 34.26
C LYS A 50 1.92 2.01 32.92
N ALA A 51 0.96 2.94 32.82
CA ALA A 51 0.19 3.14 31.60
C ALA A 51 1.05 3.72 30.45
N GLU A 52 2.00 4.60 30.77
CA GLU A 52 2.98 5.10 29.79
C GLU A 52 3.91 3.99 29.31
N ALA A 53 4.44 3.16 30.21
CA ALA A 53 5.25 2.02 29.84
C ALA A 53 4.49 1.03 28.95
N GLU A 54 3.22 0.76 29.24
CA GLU A 54 2.35 -0.09 28.42
C GLU A 54 2.10 0.53 27.03
N PHE A 55 1.90 1.86 26.94
CA PHE A 55 1.77 2.56 25.66
C PHE A 55 3.03 2.45 24.81
N VAL A 56 4.20 2.66 25.41
CA VAL A 56 5.51 2.54 24.76
C VAL A 56 5.77 1.11 24.31
N TYR A 57 5.45 0.12 25.16
CA TYR A 57 5.55 -1.29 24.83
C TYR A 57 4.69 -1.66 23.62
N LEU A 58 3.40 -1.31 23.65
CA LEU A 58 2.48 -1.59 22.55
C LEU A 58 2.91 -0.89 21.26
N LEU A 59 3.43 0.34 21.35
CA LEU A 59 3.91 1.07 20.18
C LEU A 59 5.11 0.39 19.51
N ASN A 60 6.07 -0.12 20.28
CA ASN A 60 7.19 -0.88 19.72
C ASN A 60 6.73 -2.20 19.12
N ASN A 61 5.86 -2.96 19.80
CA ASN A 61 5.29 -4.19 19.26
C ASN A 61 4.55 -3.97 17.94
N GLU A 62 3.83 -2.86 17.79
CA GLU A 62 3.17 -2.52 16.54
C GLU A 62 4.18 -2.21 15.42
N ILE A 63 5.29 -1.53 15.73
CA ILE A 63 6.38 -1.30 14.75
C ILE A 63 7.04 -2.63 14.34
N ASP A 64 7.34 -3.50 15.30
CA ASP A 64 7.94 -4.80 15.04
C ASP A 64 7.01 -5.69 14.19
N LYS A 65 5.71 -5.66 14.48
CA LYS A 65 4.68 -6.30 13.65
C LYS A 65 4.68 -5.76 12.22
N PHE A 66 4.78 -4.44 12.03
CA PHE A 66 4.81 -3.87 10.69
C PHE A 66 6.06 -4.29 9.93
N ASN A 67 7.21 -4.29 10.59
CA ASN A 67 8.48 -4.71 9.99
C ASN A 67 8.46 -6.18 9.59
N ALA A 68 8.03 -7.07 10.49
CA ALA A 68 7.95 -8.50 10.22
C ALA A 68 7.06 -8.79 9.00
N PHE A 69 5.85 -8.23 8.99
CA PHE A 69 4.94 -8.39 7.88
C PHE A 69 5.47 -7.78 6.57
N PHE A 70 6.06 -6.58 6.61
CA PHE A 70 6.55 -5.93 5.41
C PHE A 70 7.72 -6.69 4.78
N MET A 71 8.67 -7.17 5.59
CA MET A 71 9.80 -7.94 5.09
C MET A 71 9.37 -9.29 4.51
N GLU A 72 8.44 -9.99 5.16
CA GLU A 72 7.85 -11.24 4.63
C GLU A 72 7.21 -11.01 3.25
N GLN A 73 6.40 -9.96 3.09
CA GLN A 73 5.80 -9.64 1.80
C GLN A 73 6.83 -9.20 0.75
N GLU A 74 7.85 -8.44 1.16
CA GLU A 74 8.93 -8.02 0.26
C GLU A 74 9.72 -9.22 -0.28
N GLU A 75 10.06 -10.18 0.58
CA GLU A 75 10.72 -11.44 0.18
C GLU A 75 9.87 -12.24 -0.79
N ASP A 76 8.58 -12.43 -0.48
CA ASP A 76 7.62 -13.12 -1.34
C ASP A 76 7.52 -12.44 -2.72
N PHE A 77 7.56 -11.11 -2.76
CA PHE A 77 7.48 -10.37 -4.02
C PHE A 77 8.75 -10.53 -4.86
N ILE A 78 9.93 -10.56 -4.25
CA ILE A 78 11.18 -10.83 -4.96
C ILE A 78 11.17 -12.23 -5.59
N ILE A 79 10.68 -13.23 -4.86
CA ILE A 79 10.59 -14.61 -5.36
C ILE A 79 9.61 -14.68 -6.53
N ARG A 80 8.37 -14.20 -6.34
CA ARG A 80 7.34 -14.23 -7.39
C ARG A 80 7.74 -13.45 -8.63
N HIS A 81 8.42 -12.31 -8.47
CA HIS A 81 8.95 -11.56 -9.62
C HIS A 81 9.92 -12.40 -10.45
N LYS A 82 10.86 -13.12 -9.80
CA LYS A 82 11.81 -14.00 -10.51
C LYS A 82 11.11 -15.16 -11.21
N GLU A 83 10.16 -15.81 -10.55
CA GLU A 83 9.37 -16.91 -11.13
C GLU A 83 8.58 -16.45 -12.35
N LEU A 84 7.99 -15.24 -12.28
CA LEU A 84 7.24 -14.65 -13.38
C LEU A 84 8.13 -14.35 -14.59
N GLN A 85 9.31 -13.77 -14.38
CA GLN A 85 10.30 -13.54 -15.44
C GLN A 85 10.75 -14.85 -16.09
N GLN A 86 10.98 -15.90 -15.30
CA GLN A 86 11.34 -17.23 -15.82
C GLN A 86 10.20 -17.85 -16.64
N ARG A 87 8.96 -17.71 -16.18
CA ARG A 87 7.78 -18.20 -16.91
C ARG A 87 7.63 -17.50 -18.26
N ILE A 88 7.81 -16.18 -18.30
CA ILE A 88 7.80 -15.40 -19.55
C ILE A 88 8.85 -15.92 -20.52
N GLY A 89 10.11 -16.05 -20.07
CA GLY A 89 11.20 -16.58 -20.90
C GLY A 89 10.88 -17.97 -21.46
N LYS A 90 10.38 -18.87 -20.61
CA LYS A 90 9.99 -20.23 -21.02
C LYS A 90 8.89 -20.23 -22.10
N VAL A 91 7.88 -19.37 -21.96
CA VAL A 91 6.78 -19.27 -22.94
C VAL A 91 7.32 -18.78 -24.29
N ILE A 92 8.18 -17.75 -24.27
CA ILE A 92 8.82 -17.22 -25.49
C ILE A 92 9.70 -18.27 -26.16
N ASP A 93 10.55 -18.96 -25.40
CA ASP A 93 11.49 -19.96 -25.92
C ASP A 93 10.80 -21.25 -26.40
N THR A 94 9.61 -21.56 -25.87
CA THR A 94 8.85 -22.76 -26.26
C THR A 94 7.93 -22.45 -27.42
N TRP A 95 7.01 -21.49 -27.26
CA TRP A 95 5.90 -21.26 -28.19
C TRP A 95 6.03 -19.99 -29.03
N GLY A 96 7.01 -19.13 -28.75
CA GLY A 96 7.27 -17.92 -29.55
C GLY A 96 7.68 -18.25 -30.98
N SER A 97 7.70 -17.23 -31.84
CA SER A 97 7.95 -17.40 -33.29
C SER A 97 9.28 -18.09 -33.64
N ASN A 98 10.29 -17.95 -32.78
CA ASN A 98 11.61 -18.60 -32.90
C ASN A 98 11.82 -19.70 -31.84
N GLY A 99 10.74 -20.17 -31.21
CA GLY A 99 10.78 -21.13 -30.13
C GLY A 99 11.03 -22.57 -30.58
N SER A 100 11.20 -23.47 -29.61
CA SER A 100 11.42 -24.90 -29.85
C SER A 100 10.18 -25.61 -30.43
N GLN A 101 8.99 -25.11 -30.11
CA GLN A 101 7.68 -25.62 -30.55
C GLN A 101 6.72 -24.45 -30.84
N PRO A 102 6.94 -23.67 -31.91
CA PRO A 102 6.14 -22.48 -32.19
C PRO A 102 4.66 -22.80 -32.32
N SER A 103 3.83 -22.11 -31.54
CA SER A 103 2.37 -22.27 -31.53
C SER A 103 1.75 -20.93 -31.18
N GLU A 104 1.10 -20.30 -32.16
CA GLU A 104 0.47 -18.99 -31.95
C GLU A 104 -0.67 -19.05 -30.92
N THR A 105 -1.44 -20.14 -30.95
CA THR A 105 -2.55 -20.35 -30.01
C THR A 105 -2.05 -20.50 -28.58
N ASP A 106 -1.11 -21.44 -28.34
CA ASP A 106 -0.59 -21.71 -26.99
C ASP A 106 0.18 -20.50 -26.44
N TYR A 107 0.95 -19.82 -27.30
CA TYR A 107 1.62 -18.57 -26.93
C TYR A 107 0.60 -17.51 -26.50
N LYS A 108 -0.43 -17.24 -27.31
CA LYS A 108 -1.42 -16.21 -26.98
C LYS A 108 -2.19 -16.51 -25.69
N GLU A 109 -2.56 -17.77 -25.46
CA GLU A 109 -3.27 -18.20 -24.27
C GLU A 109 -2.41 -18.06 -23.00
N GLU A 110 -1.18 -18.60 -23.00
CA GLU A 110 -0.29 -18.49 -21.84
C GLU A 110 0.12 -17.04 -21.56
N MET A 111 0.37 -16.26 -22.61
CA MET A 111 0.70 -14.85 -22.46
C MET A 111 -0.48 -14.03 -21.91
N ALA A 112 -1.73 -14.37 -22.26
CA ALA A 112 -2.90 -13.76 -21.65
C ALA A 112 -3.01 -14.08 -20.15
N MET A 113 -2.68 -15.30 -19.73
CA MET A 113 -2.64 -15.69 -18.32
C MET A 113 -1.52 -14.95 -17.58
N ILE A 114 -0.32 -14.89 -18.14
CA ILE A 114 0.80 -14.13 -17.58
C ILE A 114 0.45 -12.66 -17.42
N ARG A 115 -0.22 -12.05 -18.40
CA ARG A 115 -0.67 -10.65 -18.32
C ARG A 115 -1.53 -10.44 -17.08
N LYS A 116 -2.50 -11.32 -16.85
CA LYS A 116 -3.38 -11.24 -15.69
C LYS A 116 -2.58 -11.33 -14.40
N ASP A 117 -1.68 -12.32 -14.31
CA ASP A 117 -0.84 -12.55 -13.14
C ASP A 117 0.06 -11.34 -12.83
N ILE A 118 0.64 -10.69 -13.86
CA ILE A 118 1.46 -9.47 -13.67
C ILE A 118 0.60 -8.31 -13.15
N VAL A 119 -0.62 -8.12 -13.66
CA VAL A 119 -1.52 -7.04 -13.22
C VAL A 119 -1.95 -7.24 -11.77
N ASP A 120 -2.32 -8.46 -11.38
CA ASP A 120 -2.68 -8.77 -10.00
C ASP A 120 -1.47 -8.60 -9.06
N PHE A 121 -0.30 -9.08 -9.47
CA PHE A 121 0.96 -8.93 -8.73
C PHE A 121 1.36 -7.46 -8.54
N HIS A 122 1.23 -6.63 -9.58
CA HIS A 122 1.43 -5.18 -9.49
C HIS A 122 0.48 -4.54 -8.47
N GLY A 123 -0.80 -4.93 -8.51
CA GLY A 123 -1.81 -4.47 -7.56
C GLY A 123 -1.43 -4.78 -6.11
N GLU A 124 -0.94 -5.99 -5.82
CA GLU A 124 -0.47 -6.37 -4.49
C GLU A 124 0.71 -5.52 -4.01
N MET A 125 1.67 -5.20 -4.88
CA MET A 125 2.77 -4.30 -4.53
C MET A 125 2.28 -2.89 -4.18
N VAL A 126 1.33 -2.36 -4.95
CA VAL A 126 0.70 -1.05 -4.66
C VAL A 126 -0.04 -1.08 -3.32
N LEU A 127 -0.70 -2.19 -2.99
CA LEU A 127 -1.32 -2.38 -1.67
C LEU A 127 -0.28 -2.32 -0.54
N LEU A 128 0.89 -2.95 -0.71
CA LEU A 128 1.95 -2.94 0.30
C LEU A 128 2.51 -1.52 0.51
N MET A 129 2.66 -0.74 -0.57
CA MET A 129 3.04 0.67 -0.48
C MET A 129 1.99 1.49 0.30
N ASN A 130 0.70 1.24 0.06
CA ASN A 130 -0.36 1.91 0.82
C ASN A 130 -0.40 1.48 2.30
N TYR A 131 -0.15 0.19 2.58
CA TYR A 131 -0.01 -0.33 3.93
C TYR A 131 1.05 0.45 4.72
N SER A 132 2.24 0.65 4.14
CA SER A 132 3.30 1.47 4.73
C SER A 132 2.81 2.90 5.05
N ASN A 133 2.22 3.58 4.05
CA ASN A 133 1.72 4.95 4.18
C ASN A 133 0.66 5.10 5.28
N ILE A 134 -0.27 4.16 5.37
CA ILE A 134 -1.36 4.16 6.35
C ILE A 134 -0.84 3.95 7.77
N ASN A 135 0.04 2.96 7.96
CA ASN A 135 0.59 2.65 9.28
C ASN A 135 1.51 3.78 9.77
N TYR A 136 2.37 4.35 8.92
CA TYR A 136 3.14 5.54 9.24
C TYR A 136 2.24 6.71 9.66
N THR A 137 1.19 6.97 8.88
CA THR A 137 0.22 8.04 9.18
C THR A 137 -0.48 7.79 10.53
N GLY A 138 -0.80 6.54 10.84
CA GLY A 138 -1.36 6.11 12.10
C GLY A 138 -0.43 6.38 13.29
N LEU A 139 0.83 5.97 13.18
CA LEU A 139 1.89 6.23 14.17
C LEU A 139 2.06 7.73 14.41
N ALA A 140 2.20 8.52 13.34
CA ALA A 140 2.32 9.96 13.44
C ALA A 140 1.10 10.60 14.12
N LYS A 141 -0.12 10.11 13.86
CA LYS A 141 -1.34 10.65 14.48
C LYS A 141 -1.50 10.22 15.94
N ILE A 142 -1.12 9.01 16.32
CA ILE A 142 -1.22 8.56 17.72
C ILE A 142 -0.17 9.23 18.59
N LEU A 143 1.06 9.37 18.08
CA LEU A 143 2.12 10.12 18.75
C LEU A 143 1.75 11.60 18.91
N LYS A 144 1.16 12.24 17.89
CA LYS A 144 0.62 13.61 18.04
C LYS A 144 -0.41 13.71 19.16
N LYS A 145 -1.22 12.66 19.30
CA LYS A 145 -2.31 12.62 20.29
C LYS A 145 -1.73 12.46 21.69
N TYR A 146 -0.72 11.60 21.85
CA TYR A 146 0.01 11.42 23.11
C TYR A 146 0.56 12.77 23.59
N ASP A 147 1.45 13.40 22.83
CA ASP A 147 2.08 14.68 23.21
C ASP A 147 1.05 15.76 23.57
N LYS A 148 -0.02 15.88 22.77
CA LYS A 148 -1.08 16.88 23.00
C LYS A 148 -1.92 16.64 24.26
N ARG A 149 -2.00 15.41 24.75
CA ARG A 149 -2.88 15.03 25.86
C ARG A 149 -2.13 14.88 27.18
N THR A 150 -0.88 14.45 27.12
CA THR A 150 -0.05 14.20 28.29
C THR A 150 0.96 15.31 28.55
N GLY A 151 1.25 16.15 27.55
CA GLY A 151 2.35 17.12 27.60
C GLY A 151 3.72 16.50 27.36
N GLY A 152 3.80 15.19 27.08
CA GLY A 152 5.04 14.50 26.75
C GLY A 152 5.60 14.87 25.38
N LEU A 153 6.80 14.38 25.09
CA LEU A 153 7.56 14.70 23.87
C LEU A 153 8.02 13.43 23.13
N LEU A 154 7.15 12.42 23.03
CA LEU A 154 7.49 11.14 22.40
C LEU A 154 7.47 11.20 20.87
N ARG A 155 6.70 12.13 20.27
CA ARG A 155 6.54 12.15 18.81
C ARG A 155 7.85 12.28 18.05
N SER A 156 8.67 13.28 18.38
CA SER A 156 9.88 13.58 17.63
C SER A 156 10.85 12.39 17.57
N PRO A 157 11.29 11.81 18.72
CA PRO A 157 12.23 10.69 18.70
C PRO A 157 11.64 9.44 18.01
N TYR A 158 10.35 9.15 18.19
CA TYR A 158 9.73 8.02 17.51
C TYR A 158 9.64 8.20 16.00
N ILE A 159 9.27 9.39 15.51
CA ILE A 159 9.22 9.61 14.06
C ILE A 159 10.61 9.46 13.46
N GLN A 160 11.66 9.99 14.09
CA GLN A 160 13.03 9.79 13.62
C GLN A 160 13.41 8.30 13.57
N LYS A 161 13.04 7.52 14.59
CA LYS A 161 13.23 6.05 14.58
C LYS A 161 12.47 5.38 13.43
N VAL A 162 11.21 5.74 13.24
CA VAL A 162 10.30 5.14 12.25
C VAL A 162 10.75 5.35 10.81
N LEU A 163 11.35 6.52 10.50
CA LEU A 163 11.84 6.82 9.15
C LEU A 163 12.95 5.87 8.64
N HIS A 164 13.55 5.09 9.54
CA HIS A 164 14.61 4.12 9.22
C HIS A 164 14.14 2.67 9.43
N GLN A 165 12.84 2.44 9.62
CA GLN A 165 12.30 1.10 9.80
C GLN A 165 12.00 0.43 8.45
N PRO A 166 12.20 -0.89 8.32
CA PRO A 166 11.92 -1.64 7.10
C PRO A 166 10.56 -1.35 6.48
N PHE A 167 9.49 -1.29 7.31
CA PHE A 167 8.14 -1.05 6.78
C PHE A 167 7.97 0.34 6.12
N PHE A 168 8.86 1.30 6.39
CA PHE A 168 8.84 2.63 5.82
C PHE A 168 9.72 2.77 4.56
N THR A 169 10.77 1.95 4.44
CA THR A 169 11.72 1.99 3.31
C THR A 169 11.18 1.19 2.13
N THR A 170 10.38 1.83 1.26
CA THR A 170 9.66 1.16 0.16
C THR A 170 10.40 1.20 -1.19
N ASP A 171 11.69 1.50 -1.21
CA ASP A 171 12.46 1.72 -2.44
C ASP A 171 12.55 0.46 -3.31
N LEU A 172 12.73 -0.71 -2.67
CA LEU A 172 12.79 -1.99 -3.37
C LEU A 172 11.45 -2.33 -4.02
N ILE A 173 10.34 -2.20 -3.28
CA ILE A 173 8.99 -2.39 -3.82
C ILE A 173 8.74 -1.43 -5.00
N SER A 174 9.12 -0.17 -4.86
CA SER A 174 8.97 0.83 -5.93
C SER A 174 9.77 0.46 -7.19
N LYS A 175 10.92 -0.18 -7.03
CA LYS A 175 11.73 -0.71 -8.13
C LYS A 175 11.03 -1.90 -8.80
N LEU A 176 10.55 -2.87 -8.03
CA LEU A 176 9.83 -4.04 -8.56
C LEU A 176 8.55 -3.64 -9.33
N VAL A 177 7.82 -2.64 -8.83
CA VAL A 177 6.66 -2.07 -9.53
C VAL A 177 7.05 -1.56 -10.92
N LYS A 178 8.13 -0.78 -11.04
CA LYS A 178 8.62 -0.26 -12.32
C LYS A 178 9.12 -1.36 -13.26
N GLU A 179 9.76 -2.39 -12.72
CA GLU A 179 10.19 -3.55 -13.50
C GLU A 179 8.98 -4.32 -14.07
N CYS A 180 7.91 -4.47 -13.29
CA CYS A 180 6.67 -5.05 -13.78
C CYS A 180 6.01 -4.18 -14.85
N GLU A 181 5.96 -2.86 -14.68
CA GLU A 181 5.43 -1.94 -15.70
C GLU A 181 6.19 -2.04 -17.02
N SER A 182 7.53 -2.01 -16.97
CA SER A 182 8.38 -2.22 -18.16
C SER A 182 8.17 -3.60 -18.81
N THR A 183 7.93 -4.62 -17.99
CA THR A 183 7.61 -5.97 -18.49
C THR A 183 6.25 -5.97 -19.20
N ILE A 184 5.23 -5.29 -18.64
CA ILE A 184 3.93 -5.16 -19.31
C ILE A 184 4.10 -4.46 -20.66
N ASP A 185 4.80 -3.32 -20.70
CA ASP A 185 4.95 -2.52 -21.93
C ASP A 185 5.71 -3.28 -23.03
N SER A 186 6.73 -4.05 -22.66
CA SER A 186 7.53 -4.81 -23.63
C SER A 186 6.84 -6.08 -24.13
N VAL A 187 6.17 -6.80 -23.23
CA VAL A 187 5.55 -8.09 -23.53
C VAL A 187 4.17 -7.90 -24.16
N PHE A 188 3.53 -6.77 -23.87
CA PHE A 188 2.17 -6.48 -24.28
C PHE A 188 2.02 -5.05 -24.82
N PRO A 189 2.65 -4.74 -25.96
CA PRO A 189 2.54 -3.42 -26.56
C PRO A 189 1.07 -3.05 -26.79
N PRO A 190 0.70 -1.77 -26.67
CA PRO A 190 -0.65 -1.30 -26.99
C PRO A 190 -0.99 -1.72 -28.41
N CYS A 191 -2.03 -2.53 -28.58
CA CYS A 191 -2.49 -2.88 -29.91
C CYS A 191 -3.07 -1.61 -30.55
N GLU A 192 -2.54 -1.17 -31.69
CA GLU A 192 -3.09 -0.02 -32.46
C GLU A 192 -4.48 -0.33 -33.09
N GLU A 193 -5.20 -1.32 -32.57
CA GLU A 193 -6.57 -1.61 -32.98
C GLU A 193 -7.53 -0.58 -32.40
N LYS A 194 -7.68 0.50 -33.18
CA LYS A 194 -8.82 1.41 -33.27
C LYS A 194 -9.94 1.15 -32.26
N ILE A 195 -10.06 2.11 -31.33
CA ILE A 195 -11.30 2.65 -30.72
C ILE A 195 -12.57 2.10 -31.41
N SER A 196 -13.03 0.91 -31.02
CA SER A 196 -14.33 0.38 -31.42
C SER A 196 -14.86 -0.72 -30.51
N ASN A 197 -14.01 -1.39 -29.72
CA ASN A 197 -14.44 -2.40 -28.74
C ASN A 197 -14.28 -1.94 -27.28
N GLN A 198 -14.73 -0.71 -26.97
CA GLN A 198 -14.75 -0.18 -25.59
C GLN A 198 -15.67 -0.95 -24.62
N LEU A 199 -16.47 -1.90 -25.10
CA LEU A 199 -17.32 -2.74 -24.25
C LEU A 199 -16.67 -4.10 -23.90
N GLY A 200 -15.88 -4.68 -24.82
CA GLY A 200 -15.31 -6.03 -24.68
C GLY A 200 -14.05 -6.07 -23.80
N GLU A 201 -13.12 -5.14 -23.99
CA GLU A 201 -11.93 -5.01 -23.12
C GLU A 201 -12.31 -4.55 -21.71
N ARG A 202 -13.34 -3.72 -21.58
CA ARG A 202 -13.91 -3.33 -20.28
C ARG A 202 -14.45 -4.53 -19.52
N GLU A 203 -15.04 -5.50 -20.21
CA GLU A 203 -15.55 -6.73 -19.59
C GLU A 203 -14.41 -7.69 -19.22
N ALA A 204 -13.38 -7.82 -20.07
CA ALA A 204 -12.21 -8.65 -19.75
C ALA A 204 -11.40 -8.09 -18.56
N ILE A 205 -11.23 -6.77 -18.48
CA ILE A 205 -10.60 -6.07 -17.34
C ILE A 205 -11.50 -6.11 -16.10
N ARG A 206 -12.84 -6.02 -16.27
CA ARG A 206 -13.80 -6.19 -15.16
C ARG A 206 -13.79 -7.62 -14.61
N VAL A 207 -13.69 -8.64 -15.45
CA VAL A 207 -13.76 -10.06 -15.08
C VAL A 207 -12.43 -10.58 -14.52
N ALA A 208 -11.29 -10.04 -14.97
CA ALA A 208 -9.98 -10.38 -14.41
C ALA A 208 -9.74 -9.74 -13.02
N GLY A 209 -10.33 -8.57 -12.77
CA GLY A 209 -10.05 -7.69 -11.61
C GLY A 209 -11.11 -7.65 -10.52
N GLU A 210 -11.84 -8.72 -10.25
CA GLU A 210 -12.78 -8.74 -9.11
C GLU A 210 -12.02 -8.94 -7.79
N GLY A 211 -11.62 -7.82 -7.17
CA GLY A 211 -11.00 -7.78 -5.84
C GLY A 211 -9.74 -6.93 -5.83
N ILE A 212 -8.63 -7.45 -6.36
CA ILE A 212 -7.32 -6.79 -6.31
C ILE A 212 -7.35 -5.44 -7.02
N PHE A 213 -7.87 -5.36 -8.24
CA PHE A 213 -7.98 -4.08 -8.97
C PHE A 213 -8.76 -3.01 -8.18
N ARG A 214 -9.93 -3.38 -7.63
CA ARG A 214 -10.72 -2.47 -6.79
C ARG A 214 -9.95 -2.01 -5.56
N ASN A 215 -9.25 -2.93 -4.89
CA ASN A 215 -8.44 -2.63 -3.72
C ASN A 215 -7.28 -1.69 -4.09
N THR A 216 -6.62 -1.93 -5.23
CA THR A 216 -5.54 -1.09 -5.78
C THR A 216 -6.02 0.32 -6.06
N VAL A 217 -7.17 0.48 -6.72
CA VAL A 217 -7.77 1.81 -6.97
C VAL A 217 -8.06 2.53 -5.65
N ALA A 218 -8.65 1.84 -4.66
CA ALA A 218 -8.92 2.42 -3.35
C ALA A 218 -7.61 2.85 -2.64
N ALA A 219 -6.55 2.05 -2.76
CA ALA A 219 -5.24 2.36 -2.22
C ALA A 219 -4.59 3.60 -2.87
N LEU A 220 -4.64 3.71 -4.20
CA LEU A 220 -4.15 4.88 -4.93
C LEU A 220 -4.86 6.17 -4.52
N LEU A 221 -6.20 6.15 -4.47
CA LEU A 221 -7.00 7.30 -4.00
C LEU A 221 -6.62 7.69 -2.58
N THR A 222 -6.43 6.71 -1.71
CA THR A 222 -6.04 6.92 -0.32
C THR A 222 -4.69 7.60 -0.19
N MET A 223 -3.71 7.09 -0.94
CA MET A 223 -2.37 7.65 -1.02
C MET A 223 -2.38 9.10 -1.51
N GLN A 224 -3.24 9.44 -2.49
CA GLN A 224 -3.40 10.81 -2.97
C GLN A 224 -4.03 11.72 -1.89
N GLU A 225 -5.09 11.27 -1.24
CA GLU A 225 -5.80 12.01 -0.20
C GLU A 225 -4.95 12.29 1.05
N ILE A 226 -4.12 11.32 1.49
CA ILE A 226 -3.24 11.51 2.66
C ILE A 226 -2.23 12.63 2.38
N ARG A 227 -1.80 12.77 1.12
CA ARG A 227 -0.86 13.81 0.69
C ARG A 227 -1.53 15.18 0.51
N LYS A 228 -2.77 15.23 -0.02
CA LYS A 228 -3.57 16.46 -0.13
C LYS A 228 -3.95 17.07 1.23
N GLY A 229 -4.06 16.26 2.29
CA GLY A 229 -4.57 16.68 3.59
C GLY A 229 -3.60 17.41 4.54
N SER A 230 -2.37 17.74 4.12
CA SER A 230 -1.41 18.45 4.97
C SER A 230 -1.33 19.93 4.61
N SER A 231 -1.92 20.79 5.45
CA SER A 231 -1.86 22.25 5.31
C SER A 231 -0.46 22.85 5.51
N THR A 232 0.52 22.03 5.86
CA THR A 232 1.94 22.39 5.94
C THR A 232 2.76 21.20 5.42
N TYR A 233 3.42 21.38 4.27
CA TYR A 233 4.44 20.46 3.81
C TYR A 233 5.69 20.67 4.69
N GLY A 234 6.22 19.62 5.30
CA GLY A 234 7.38 19.69 6.18
C GLY A 234 8.09 18.34 6.26
N ARG A 235 9.31 18.30 6.84
CA ARG A 235 10.22 17.12 6.82
C ARG A 235 9.63 15.80 7.34
N PHE A 236 8.53 15.85 8.11
CA PHE A 236 7.83 14.67 8.64
C PHE A 236 6.59 14.26 7.84
N SER A 237 6.33 14.92 6.72
CA SER A 237 5.24 14.58 5.79
C SER A 237 5.70 13.43 4.89
N LEU A 238 4.75 12.62 4.42
CA LEU A 238 5.08 11.63 3.40
C LEU A 238 5.62 12.32 2.14
N PRO A 239 6.67 11.77 1.50
CA PRO A 239 7.14 12.31 0.23
C PRO A 239 6.05 12.22 -0.85
N PRO A 240 6.16 12.99 -1.94
CA PRO A 240 5.24 12.91 -3.08
C PRO A 240 5.25 11.48 -3.64
N LEU A 241 4.15 11.04 -4.25
CA LEU A 241 4.16 9.76 -4.96
C LEU A 241 5.11 9.88 -6.14
N ASN A 242 6.23 9.16 -6.11
CA ASN A 242 7.05 8.87 -7.30
C ASN A 242 6.58 7.56 -7.95
N LEU A 243 5.27 7.41 -8.10
CA LEU A 243 4.72 6.40 -9.00
C LEU A 243 4.72 7.02 -10.39
N PRO A 244 5.25 6.35 -11.43
CA PRO A 244 5.03 6.82 -12.79
C PRO A 244 3.52 6.97 -13.02
N GLU A 245 3.13 7.96 -13.80
CA GLU A 245 1.75 8.16 -14.25
C GLU A 245 1.38 7.04 -15.22
N SER A 246 1.32 5.80 -14.73
CA SER A 246 0.88 4.64 -15.51
C SER A 246 -0.59 4.86 -15.87
N ASP A 247 -0.99 4.51 -17.10
CA ASP A 247 -2.32 4.74 -17.71
C ASP A 247 -3.52 4.27 -16.87
N VAL A 248 -3.28 3.45 -15.85
CA VAL A 248 -4.26 3.12 -14.79
C VAL A 248 -4.76 4.37 -14.06
N THR A 249 -3.92 5.40 -13.91
CA THR A 249 -4.27 6.69 -13.30
C THR A 249 -4.93 7.66 -14.30
N LEU A 250 -4.55 7.63 -15.58
CA LEU A 250 -5.23 8.39 -16.65
C LEU A 250 -6.66 7.89 -16.90
N SER A 251 -6.87 6.57 -16.79
CA SER A 251 -8.20 5.95 -16.82
C SER A 251 -9.13 6.42 -15.69
N LEU A 252 -8.57 6.97 -14.60
CA LEU A 252 -9.32 7.51 -13.45
C LEU A 252 -9.65 9.00 -13.58
N GLN A 253 -9.08 9.72 -14.56
CA GLN A 253 -9.37 11.15 -14.77
C GLN A 253 -10.68 11.41 -15.54
N LEU A 254 -11.39 10.39 -16.03
CA LEU A 254 -12.61 10.59 -16.83
C LEU A 254 -13.93 10.69 -16.04
N ASN A 255 -13.89 10.68 -14.70
CA ASN A 255 -15.08 10.95 -13.88
C ASN A 255 -14.97 12.28 -13.15
N SER A 256 -15.07 13.38 -13.91
CA SER A 256 -15.60 14.63 -13.40
C SER A 256 -16.43 15.33 -14.48
N PRO A 257 -17.76 15.10 -14.51
CA PRO A 257 -18.67 16.06 -15.08
C PRO A 257 -19.64 16.52 -13.99
N ILE A 258 -19.26 17.53 -13.22
CA ILE A 258 -20.24 18.51 -12.74
C ILE A 258 -19.58 19.88 -12.79
N ALA A 259 -19.73 20.55 -13.93
CA ALA A 259 -19.82 22.00 -13.93
C ALA A 259 -21.14 22.37 -13.24
N ILE A 260 -21.08 23.17 -12.18
CA ILE A 260 -22.27 23.81 -11.61
C ILE A 260 -22.23 25.28 -12.06
N PRO A 261 -23.38 25.89 -12.43
CA PRO A 261 -23.46 27.21 -13.06
C PRO A 261 -22.85 28.35 -12.23
#